data_AF-A0A7W1K469-F1
#
_entry.id   AF-A0A7W1K469-F1
#
_cell.length_a   1.000
_cell.length_b   1.000
_cell.length_c   1.000
_cell.angle_alpha   90.00
_cell.angle_beta   90.00
_cell.angle_gamma   90.00
#
_symmetry.space_group_name_H-M   'P 1'
#
loop_
_entity.id
_entity.type
_entity.pdbx_description
1 polymer ?
#
loop_
_entity_poly.entity_id
_entity_poly.type
_entity_poly.pdbx_seq_one_letter_code
_entity_poly.pdbx_strand_id
1 'polypeptide(L)'
;VGGAWLAADVKDESRRRAAWLLVPWALVPAVAALVSLAGRAVPLPRALSFALAIPLLGALGLVAAVVWVRGRFGTVATVVAAVVAVVTLLFSVTFAWETWRTRKPWSDDGTLAEFHTLGRYLTDADRPAIVVVDEPRAEGDFGTVPVMRRIRAELPAQLALVTTVYLGDPELLAEGQPTLRPEVVGFDELSRETWRAARSLLPQDPTVVILRSHLTGFARAVDAHPEWRTNEWMAVVSGPPPPARRPVAPERPSAASLAVWWASSLAVIALAGAGWVIRFGDGSLALRLALAPAAGLVALVVAGLLLERLGVRTGGAGGVVMVIVVSAVGAIVAVTRRSSEPSG
;
A
#
# COMPACT_ATOMS: atom_id res chain seq x y z
N VAL A 1 -16.60 -18.61 -9.17
CA VAL A 1 -16.45 -20.01 -9.66
C VAL A 1 -17.10 -20.22 -11.02
N GLY A 2 -18.37 -19.83 -11.26
CA GLY A 2 -19.02 -20.01 -12.58
C GLY A 2 -18.31 -19.35 -13.79
N GLY A 3 -17.71 -18.18 -13.61
CA GLY A 3 -16.95 -17.50 -14.67
C GLY A 3 -15.68 -18.23 -15.13
N ALA A 4 -15.02 -18.98 -14.24
CA ALA A 4 -13.85 -19.79 -14.59
C ALA A 4 -14.24 -21.01 -15.42
N TRP A 5 -15.42 -21.58 -15.16
CA TRP A 5 -15.96 -22.71 -15.91
C TRP A 5 -16.32 -22.31 -17.36
N LEU A 6 -16.97 -21.14 -17.52
CA LEU A 6 -17.27 -20.58 -18.84
C LEU A 6 -16.01 -20.14 -19.61
N ALA A 7 -14.95 -19.71 -18.92
CA ALA A 7 -13.67 -19.37 -19.53
C ALA A 7 -12.82 -20.61 -19.88
N ALA A 8 -13.01 -21.73 -19.15
CA ALA A 8 -12.31 -22.99 -19.39
C ALA A 8 -12.90 -23.82 -20.55
N ASP A 9 -14.18 -23.59 -20.88
CA ASP A 9 -14.90 -24.25 -21.98
C ASP A 9 -14.61 -23.65 -23.37
N VAL A 10 -13.73 -22.64 -23.45
CA VAL A 10 -13.34 -22.04 -24.74
C VAL A 10 -12.34 -22.96 -25.45
N LYS A 11 -12.56 -23.21 -26.75
CA LYS A 11 -11.66 -24.00 -27.62
C LYS A 11 -10.22 -23.50 -27.66
N ASP A 12 -9.99 -22.25 -27.24
CA ASP A 12 -8.69 -21.59 -27.21
C ASP A 12 -7.91 -22.01 -25.95
N GLU A 13 -6.88 -22.86 -26.15
CA GLU A 13 -6.07 -23.40 -25.08
C GLU A 13 -5.41 -22.32 -24.20
N SER A 14 -5.10 -21.16 -24.77
CA SER A 14 -4.43 -20.07 -24.05
C SER A 14 -5.33 -19.49 -22.95
N ARG A 15 -6.62 -19.30 -23.26
CA ARG A 15 -7.63 -18.79 -22.32
C ARG A 15 -7.93 -19.80 -21.23
N ARG A 16 -7.98 -21.08 -21.59
CA ARG A 16 -8.15 -22.18 -20.64
C ARG A 16 -6.99 -22.22 -19.63
N ARG A 17 -5.74 -22.12 -20.11
CA ARG A 17 -4.56 -22.08 -19.23
C ARG A 17 -4.56 -20.85 -18.32
N ALA A 18 -4.90 -19.67 -18.84
CA ALA A 18 -5.00 -18.45 -18.04
C ALA A 18 -6.09 -18.56 -16.94
N ALA A 19 -7.26 -19.12 -17.27
CA ALA A 19 -8.32 -19.36 -16.28
C ALA A 19 -7.86 -20.33 -15.18
N TRP A 20 -7.20 -21.43 -15.55
CA TRP A 20 -6.65 -22.39 -14.58
C TRP A 20 -5.57 -21.79 -13.70
N LEU A 21 -4.73 -20.89 -14.21
CA LEU A 21 -3.73 -20.20 -13.40
C LEU A 21 -4.36 -19.25 -12.38
N LEU A 22 -5.52 -18.67 -12.68
CA LEU A 22 -6.21 -17.75 -11.78
C LEU A 22 -7.05 -18.45 -10.70
N VAL A 23 -7.48 -19.70 -10.93
CA VAL A 23 -8.33 -20.45 -9.98
C VAL A 23 -7.66 -20.64 -8.61
N PRO A 24 -6.40 -21.10 -8.49
CA PRO A 24 -5.72 -21.23 -7.20
C PRO A 24 -5.67 -19.91 -6.42
N TRP A 25 -5.45 -18.79 -7.11
CA TRP A 25 -5.37 -17.47 -6.50
C TRP A 25 -6.72 -17.00 -5.94
N ALA A 26 -7.83 -17.34 -6.61
CA ALA A 26 -9.17 -17.07 -6.08
C ALA A 26 -9.63 -18.07 -5.01
N LEU A 27 -9.06 -19.29 -5.00
CA LEU A 27 -9.40 -20.31 -4.01
C LEU A 27 -8.89 -19.93 -2.61
N VAL A 28 -7.68 -19.38 -2.51
CA VAL A 28 -7.09 -18.95 -1.23
C VAL A 28 -8.01 -18.02 -0.40
N PRO A 29 -8.49 -16.86 -0.93
CA PRO A 29 -9.40 -16.00 -0.19
C PRO A 29 -10.76 -16.64 0.07
N ALA A 30 -11.26 -17.49 -0.82
CA ALA A 30 -12.52 -18.20 -0.62
C ALA A 30 -12.43 -19.19 0.55
N VAL A 31 -11.37 -19.99 0.62
CA VAL A 31 -11.09 -20.90 1.74
C VAL A 31 -10.91 -20.11 3.03
N ALA A 32 -10.12 -19.04 3.01
CA ALA A 32 -9.93 -18.18 4.17
C ALA A 32 -11.25 -17.60 4.70
N ALA A 33 -12.14 -17.16 3.81
CA ALA A 33 -13.47 -16.67 4.18
C ALA A 33 -14.34 -17.77 4.80
N LEU A 34 -14.35 -18.98 4.23
CA LEU A 34 -15.10 -20.12 4.78
C LEU A 34 -14.58 -20.54 6.16
N VAL A 35 -13.27 -20.60 6.34
CA VAL A 35 -12.64 -20.93 7.63
C VAL A 35 -12.93 -19.84 8.67
N SER A 36 -12.95 -18.57 8.27
CA SER A 36 -13.36 -17.46 9.14
C SER A 36 -14.84 -17.54 9.53
N LEU A 37 -15.73 -17.90 8.59
CA LEU A 37 -17.16 -18.11 8.88
C LEU A 37 -17.39 -19.29 9.85
N ALA A 38 -16.49 -20.28 9.85
CA ALA A 38 -16.46 -21.36 10.81
C ALA A 38 -15.90 -20.96 12.20
N GLY A 39 -15.69 -19.67 12.47
CA GLY A 39 -15.25 -19.15 13.76
C GLY A 39 -13.76 -19.33 14.05
N ARG A 40 -12.96 -19.75 13.07
CA ARG A 40 -11.50 -19.87 13.24
C ARG A 40 -10.83 -18.54 12.96
N ALA A 41 -9.84 -18.18 13.78
CA ALA A 41 -9.01 -17.00 13.53
C ALA A 41 -8.16 -17.22 12.28
N VAL A 42 -8.48 -16.50 11.20
CA VAL A 42 -7.72 -16.49 9.96
C VAL A 42 -7.25 -15.05 9.71
N PRO A 43 -6.00 -14.81 9.31
CA PRO A 43 -5.53 -13.49 8.92
C PRO A 43 -6.12 -13.11 7.54
N LEU A 44 -7.42 -12.82 7.49
CA LEU A 44 -8.14 -12.38 6.29
C LEU A 44 -7.42 -11.26 5.51
N PRO A 45 -6.76 -10.26 6.16
CA PRO A 45 -5.99 -9.25 5.43
C PRO A 45 -4.90 -9.84 4.53
N ARG A 46 -4.25 -10.94 4.93
CA ARG A 46 -3.25 -11.64 4.12
C ARG A 46 -3.88 -12.47 3.01
N ALA A 47 -5.09 -12.99 3.22
CA ALA A 47 -5.80 -13.71 2.17
C ALA A 47 -6.31 -12.76 1.07
N LEU A 48 -6.66 -11.51 1.43
CA LEU A 48 -7.13 -10.49 0.50
C LEU A 48 -6.08 -10.08 -0.54
N SER A 49 -4.78 -10.19 -0.26
CA SER A 49 -3.75 -9.93 -1.29
C SER A 49 -3.83 -10.91 -2.47
N PHE A 50 -4.38 -12.11 -2.25
CA PHE A 50 -4.64 -13.10 -3.30
C PHE A 50 -5.97 -12.85 -4.03
N ALA A 51 -6.84 -12.00 -3.47
CA ALA A 51 -8.15 -11.70 -4.04
C ALA A 51 -8.09 -10.87 -5.31
N LEU A 52 -6.92 -10.35 -5.73
CA LEU A 52 -6.74 -9.66 -7.02
C LEU A 52 -7.10 -10.53 -8.23
N ALA A 53 -7.02 -11.87 -8.10
CA ALA A 53 -7.49 -12.77 -9.15
C ALA A 53 -9.02 -12.79 -9.30
N ILE A 54 -9.77 -12.45 -8.24
CA ILE A 54 -11.24 -12.45 -8.25
C ILE A 54 -11.81 -11.43 -9.24
N PRO A 55 -11.44 -10.13 -9.22
CA PRO A 55 -11.97 -9.17 -10.20
C PRO A 55 -11.54 -9.53 -11.63
N LEU A 56 -10.32 -10.07 -11.83
CA LEU A 56 -9.87 -10.54 -13.14
C LEU A 56 -10.71 -11.71 -13.66
N LEU A 57 -10.94 -12.73 -12.82
CA LEU A 57 -11.83 -13.85 -13.15
C LEU A 57 -13.28 -13.40 -13.34
N GLY A 58 -13.73 -12.41 -12.57
CA GLY A 58 -15.04 -11.79 -12.70
C GLY A 58 -15.20 -11.15 -14.08
N ALA A 59 -14.22 -10.35 -14.50
CA ALA A 59 -14.19 -9.72 -15.82
C ALA A 59 -14.15 -10.76 -16.96
N LEU A 60 -13.28 -11.78 -16.84
CA LEU A 60 -13.20 -12.88 -17.82
C LEU A 60 -14.54 -13.64 -17.92
N GLY A 61 -15.13 -13.98 -16.78
CA GLY A 61 -16.43 -14.64 -16.70
C GLY A 61 -17.54 -13.81 -17.31
N LEU A 62 -17.52 -12.49 -17.11
CA LEU A 62 -18.48 -11.55 -17.68
C LEU A 62 -18.40 -11.50 -19.19
N VAL A 63 -17.19 -11.38 -19.75
CA VAL A 63 -16.96 -11.40 -21.21
C VAL A 63 -17.40 -12.75 -21.79
N ALA A 64 -17.01 -13.85 -21.17
CA ALA A 64 -17.42 -15.19 -21.60
C ALA A 64 -18.94 -15.35 -21.60
N ALA A 65 -19.62 -14.88 -20.55
CA ALA A 65 -21.08 -14.90 -20.46
C ALA A 65 -21.74 -14.06 -21.57
N VAL A 66 -21.26 -12.84 -21.84
CA VAL A 66 -21.79 -11.99 -22.91
C VAL A 66 -21.61 -12.63 -24.30
N VAL A 67 -20.44 -13.22 -24.57
CA VAL A 67 -20.17 -13.92 -25.83
C VAL A 67 -21.06 -15.15 -25.98
N TRP A 68 -21.23 -15.94 -24.91
CA TRP A 68 -22.09 -17.11 -24.90
C TRP A 68 -23.56 -16.73 -25.13
N VAL A 69 -24.06 -15.70 -24.43
CA VAL A 69 -25.43 -15.20 -24.61
C VAL A 69 -25.66 -14.72 -26.05
N ARG A 70 -24.68 -14.00 -26.62
CA ARG A 70 -24.75 -13.55 -28.02
C ARG A 70 -24.87 -14.69 -29.00
N GLY A 71 -24.08 -15.75 -28.83
CA GLY A 71 -24.10 -16.92 -29.69
C GLY A 71 -25.41 -17.72 -29.60
N ARG A 72 -26.04 -17.75 -28.41
CA ARG A 72 -27.20 -18.62 -28.16
C ARG A 72 -28.57 -17.95 -28.31
N PHE A 73 -28.67 -16.66 -27.98
CA PHE A 73 -29.93 -15.93 -27.83
C PHE A 73 -30.03 -14.64 -28.66
N GLY A 74 -28.97 -14.30 -29.42
CA GLY A 74 -28.96 -13.14 -30.33
C GLY A 74 -28.70 -11.78 -29.66
N THR A 75 -28.86 -10.72 -30.45
CA THR A 75 -28.41 -9.36 -30.11
C THR A 75 -29.15 -8.75 -28.91
N VAL A 76 -30.47 -8.94 -28.81
CA VAL A 76 -31.28 -8.36 -27.72
C VAL A 76 -30.83 -8.90 -26.36
N ALA A 77 -30.66 -10.22 -26.25
CA ALA A 77 -30.15 -10.85 -25.04
C ALA A 77 -28.73 -10.38 -24.68
N THR A 78 -27.90 -10.08 -25.70
CA THR A 78 -26.56 -9.53 -25.50
C THR A 78 -26.62 -8.12 -24.89
N VAL A 79 -27.52 -7.27 -25.38
CA VAL A 79 -27.72 -5.91 -24.83
C VAL A 79 -28.19 -6.01 -23.38
N VAL A 80 -29.16 -6.88 -23.08
CA VAL A 80 -29.63 -7.10 -21.70
C VAL A 80 -28.48 -7.58 -20.81
N ALA A 81 -27.71 -8.58 -21.24
CA ALA A 81 -26.55 -9.08 -20.49
C ALA A 81 -25.49 -7.99 -20.25
N ALA A 82 -25.21 -7.15 -21.26
CA ALA A 82 -24.29 -6.03 -21.14
C ALA A 82 -24.81 -4.95 -20.17
N VAL A 83 -26.11 -4.65 -20.18
CA VAL A 83 -26.73 -3.72 -19.22
C VAL A 83 -26.63 -4.27 -17.79
N VAL A 84 -26.98 -5.54 -17.57
CA VAL A 84 -26.87 -6.19 -16.25
C VAL A 84 -25.42 -6.19 -15.75
N ALA A 85 -24.47 -6.46 -16.65
CA ALA A 85 -23.04 -6.41 -16.38
C ALA A 85 -22.60 -5.02 -15.90
N VAL A 86 -22.98 -3.96 -16.63
CA VAL A 86 -22.68 -2.57 -16.27
C VAL A 86 -23.31 -2.19 -14.94
N VAL A 87 -24.58 -2.51 -14.72
CA VAL A 87 -25.31 -2.22 -13.47
C VAL A 87 -24.64 -2.91 -12.28
N THR A 88 -24.23 -4.17 -12.43
CA THR A 88 -23.54 -4.93 -11.38
C THR A 88 -22.18 -4.32 -11.05
N LEU A 89 -21.43 -3.89 -12.06
CA LEU A 89 -20.14 -3.22 -11.88
C LEU A 89 -20.33 -1.87 -11.16
N LEU A 90 -21.30 -1.06 -11.57
CA LEU A 90 -21.63 0.20 -10.92
C LEU A 90 -22.05 0.00 -9.46
N PHE A 91 -22.88 -1.02 -9.20
CA PHE A 91 -23.27 -1.36 -7.84
C PHE A 91 -22.05 -1.77 -7.00
N SER A 92 -21.16 -2.61 -7.52
CA SER A 92 -19.94 -3.03 -6.83
C SER A 92 -19.00 -1.86 -6.51
N VAL A 93 -18.80 -0.94 -7.47
CA VAL A 93 -18.00 0.27 -7.27
C VAL A 93 -18.63 1.18 -6.23
N THR A 94 -19.95 1.37 -6.29
CA THR A 94 -20.69 2.20 -5.32
C THR A 94 -20.62 1.61 -3.91
N PHE A 95 -20.78 0.29 -3.79
CA PHE A 95 -20.66 -0.41 -2.51
C PHE A 95 -19.23 -0.34 -1.95
N ALA A 96 -18.22 -0.52 -2.79
CA ALA A 96 -16.82 -0.36 -2.40
C ALA A 96 -16.52 1.07 -1.95
N TRP A 97 -17.03 2.07 -2.67
CA TRP A 97 -16.92 3.48 -2.31
C TRP A 97 -17.62 3.79 -0.98
N GLU A 98 -18.83 3.28 -0.78
CA GLU A 98 -19.58 3.42 0.48
C GLU A 98 -18.81 2.81 1.65
N THR A 99 -18.33 1.59 1.47
CA THR A 99 -17.56 0.86 2.48
C THR A 99 -16.27 1.60 2.82
N TRP A 100 -15.63 2.19 1.82
CA TRP A 100 -14.41 2.97 2.01
C TRP A 100 -14.70 4.31 2.72
N ARG A 101 -15.72 5.06 2.31
CA ARG A 101 -16.04 6.38 2.90
C ARG A 101 -16.61 6.31 4.32
N THR A 102 -17.31 5.22 4.65
CA THR A 102 -17.92 5.02 5.97
C THR A 102 -16.93 4.51 7.01
N ARG A 103 -15.80 3.94 6.56
CA ARG A 103 -14.70 3.61 7.46
C ARG A 103 -14.01 4.90 7.89
N LYS A 104 -14.08 5.21 9.18
CA LYS A 104 -13.32 6.31 9.76
C LYS A 104 -11.83 6.13 9.42
N PRO A 105 -11.13 7.20 9.01
CA PRO A 105 -9.68 7.15 8.86
C PRO A 105 -9.04 6.56 10.12
N TRP A 106 -8.04 5.68 9.94
CA TRP A 106 -7.33 5.06 11.05
C TRP A 106 -6.56 6.08 11.91
N SER A 107 -6.33 7.29 11.39
CA SER A 107 -5.71 8.40 12.12
C SER A 107 -6.52 9.65 11.88
N ASP A 108 -6.74 10.45 12.92
CA ASP A 108 -7.30 11.79 12.79
C ASP A 108 -6.28 12.75 12.14
N ASP A 109 -6.78 13.88 11.63
CA ASP A 109 -5.95 14.87 10.95
C ASP A 109 -4.85 15.46 11.85
N GLY A 110 -5.09 15.54 13.16
CA GLY A 110 -4.14 16.04 14.15
C GLY A 110 -2.96 15.09 14.33
N THR A 111 -3.24 13.81 14.56
CA THR A 111 -2.21 12.76 14.62
C THR A 111 -1.38 12.73 13.33
N LEU A 112 -2.03 12.83 12.17
CA LEU A 112 -1.32 12.85 10.89
C LEU A 112 -0.39 14.08 10.77
N ALA A 113 -0.86 15.26 11.19
CA ALA A 113 -0.06 16.47 11.23
C ALA A 113 1.17 16.32 12.14
N GLU A 114 0.97 15.75 13.34
CA GLU A 114 2.02 15.50 14.33
C GLU A 114 3.12 14.60 13.76
N PHE A 115 2.76 13.45 13.16
CA PHE A 115 3.74 12.54 12.57
C PHE A 115 4.43 13.14 11.35
N HIS A 116 3.73 13.89 10.50
CA HIS A 116 4.35 14.58 9.38
C HIS A 116 5.38 15.62 9.84
N THR A 117 5.03 16.38 10.88
CA THR A 117 5.93 17.39 11.47
C THR A 117 7.10 16.74 12.19
N LEU A 118 6.85 15.64 12.90
CA LEU A 118 7.89 14.82 13.53
C LEU A 118 8.85 14.25 12.48
N GLY A 119 8.34 13.72 11.37
CA GLY A 119 9.15 13.18 10.28
C GLY A 119 10.11 14.21 9.69
N ARG A 120 9.60 15.44 9.45
CA ARG A 120 10.44 16.57 9.02
C ARG A 120 11.48 16.95 10.06
N TYR A 121 11.07 17.10 11.32
CA TYR A 121 11.99 17.42 12.42
C TYR A 121 13.11 16.38 12.57
N LEU A 122 12.79 15.09 12.52
CA LEU A 122 13.79 14.02 12.61
C LEU A 122 14.70 13.98 11.39
N THR A 123 14.16 14.28 10.20
CA THR A 123 14.96 14.40 8.96
C THR A 123 15.94 15.57 9.05
N ASP A 124 15.50 16.71 9.57
CA ASP A 124 16.34 17.90 9.75
C ASP A 124 17.41 17.66 10.85
N ALA A 125 17.09 16.84 11.86
CA ALA A 125 18.03 16.45 12.91
C ALA A 125 19.11 15.46 12.43
N ASP A 126 18.85 14.73 11.34
CA ASP A 126 19.76 13.81 10.63
C ASP A 126 20.57 12.87 11.55
N ARG A 127 19.89 12.26 12.53
CA ARG A 127 20.51 11.33 13.50
C ARG A 127 19.51 10.28 13.99
N PRO A 128 19.99 9.14 14.53
CA PRO A 128 19.11 8.09 15.04
C PRO A 128 18.05 8.64 15.99
N ALA A 129 16.87 8.02 16.04
CA ALA A 129 15.76 8.54 16.83
C ALA A 129 15.07 7.44 17.66
N ILE A 130 14.60 7.83 18.83
CA ILE A 130 13.81 7.00 19.73
C ILE A 130 12.52 7.78 20.03
N VAL A 131 11.39 7.24 19.62
CA VAL A 131 10.07 7.79 19.96
C VAL A 131 9.52 7.04 21.16
N VAL A 132 9.28 7.76 22.26
CA VAL A 132 8.74 7.19 23.49
C VAL A 132 7.21 7.08 23.38
N VAL A 133 6.69 5.92 23.73
CA VAL A 133 5.26 5.60 23.72
C VAL A 133 4.88 5.00 25.07
N ASP A 134 3.82 5.50 25.68
CA ASP A 134 3.21 4.94 26.88
C ASP A 134 1.69 5.08 26.82
N GLU A 135 1.07 4.13 26.12
CA GLU A 135 -0.37 4.08 25.92
C GLU A 135 -0.94 2.75 26.44
N PRO A 136 -1.14 2.60 27.77
CA PRO A 136 -1.61 1.35 28.38
C PRO A 136 -3.04 0.94 27.96
N ARG A 137 -3.76 1.83 27.25
CA ARG A 137 -5.12 1.57 26.75
C ARG A 137 -5.15 1.06 25.31
N ALA A 138 -4.03 1.05 24.59
CA ALA A 138 -3.98 0.50 23.25
C ALA A 138 -3.98 -1.05 23.28
N GLU A 139 -4.73 -1.66 22.37
CA GLU A 139 -4.91 -3.12 22.32
C GLU A 139 -3.59 -3.85 22.01
N GLY A 140 -3.11 -4.69 22.93
CA GLY A 140 -2.08 -5.73 22.73
C GLY A 140 -0.66 -5.27 22.39
N ASP A 141 -0.49 -4.17 21.66
CA ASP A 141 0.79 -3.62 21.21
C ASP A 141 1.19 -2.31 21.90
N PHE A 142 0.35 -1.83 22.84
CA PHE A 142 0.56 -0.60 23.61
C PHE A 142 0.90 0.62 22.74
N GLY A 143 0.36 0.66 21.50
CA GLY A 143 0.57 1.77 20.55
C GLY A 143 1.92 1.72 19.80
N THR A 144 2.81 0.78 20.13
CA THR A 144 4.17 0.74 19.58
C THR A 144 4.19 0.47 18.07
N VAL A 145 3.41 -0.49 17.60
CA VAL A 145 3.32 -0.86 16.17
C VAL A 145 2.71 0.24 15.32
N PRO A 146 1.54 0.85 15.65
CA PRO A 146 1.00 1.94 14.85
C PRO A 146 1.94 3.15 14.83
N VAL A 147 2.58 3.50 15.95
CA VAL A 147 3.57 4.59 16.00
C VAL A 147 4.76 4.29 15.09
N MET A 148 5.36 3.10 15.20
CA MET A 148 6.48 2.69 14.36
C MET A 148 6.12 2.73 12.86
N ARG A 149 4.91 2.28 12.49
CA ARG A 149 4.44 2.31 11.10
C ARG A 149 4.26 3.73 10.59
N ARG A 150 3.71 4.63 11.40
CA ARG A 150 3.52 6.05 11.04
C ARG A 150 4.87 6.76 10.89
N ILE A 151 5.79 6.57 11.83
CA ILE A 151 7.14 7.15 11.75
C ILE A 151 7.84 6.69 10.46
N ARG A 152 7.83 5.39 10.17
CA ARG A 152 8.46 4.86 8.95
C ARG A 152 7.82 5.35 7.65
N ALA A 153 6.54 5.75 7.68
CA ALA A 153 5.88 6.33 6.51
C ALA A 153 6.33 7.76 6.22
N GLU A 154 6.74 8.51 7.26
CA GLU A 154 7.14 9.92 7.14
C GLU A 154 8.66 10.11 7.00
N LEU A 155 9.47 9.09 7.31
CA LEU A 155 10.92 9.18 7.27
C LEU A 155 11.52 8.66 5.94
N PRO A 156 12.65 9.25 5.49
CA PRO A 156 13.49 8.63 4.49
C PRO A 156 13.90 7.21 4.91
N ALA A 157 14.04 6.30 3.94
CA ALA A 157 14.31 4.89 4.22
C ALA A 157 15.56 4.65 5.10
N GLN A 158 16.60 5.48 4.98
CA GLN A 158 17.82 5.37 5.80
C GLN A 158 17.54 5.71 7.27
N LEU A 159 16.83 6.80 7.53
CA LEU A 159 16.50 7.25 8.87
C LEU A 159 15.47 6.33 9.53
N ALA A 160 14.54 5.79 8.75
CA ALA A 160 13.58 4.78 9.19
C ALA A 160 14.22 3.48 9.72
N LEU A 161 15.44 3.14 9.28
CA LEU A 161 16.19 1.97 9.76
C LEU A 161 16.90 2.22 11.10
N VAL A 162 17.25 3.47 11.39
CA VAL A 162 17.91 3.90 12.63
C VAL A 162 16.96 4.67 13.55
N THR A 163 15.65 4.50 13.35
CA THR A 163 14.61 5.04 14.22
C THR A 163 13.84 3.90 14.86
N THR A 164 13.64 3.96 16.17
CA THR A 164 12.89 2.96 16.92
C THR A 164 11.88 3.60 17.86
N VAL A 165 11.04 2.75 18.45
CA VAL A 165 10.11 3.11 19.52
C VAL A 165 10.62 2.52 20.82
N TYR A 166 10.44 3.25 21.92
CA TYR A 166 10.65 2.77 23.28
C TYR A 166 9.32 2.78 24.02
N LEU A 167 8.92 1.63 24.59
CA LEU A 167 7.68 1.50 25.35
C LEU A 167 7.93 1.79 26.84
N GLY A 168 7.34 2.86 27.36
CA GLY A 168 7.31 3.16 28.79
C GLY A 168 7.80 4.56 29.17
N ASP A 169 8.52 4.60 30.28
CA ASP A 169 8.94 5.82 30.97
C ASP A 169 10.21 6.44 30.35
N PRO A 170 10.16 7.69 29.87
CA PRO A 170 11.33 8.38 29.32
C PRO A 170 12.48 8.56 30.33
N GLU A 171 12.20 8.61 31.65
CA GLU A 171 13.23 8.72 32.69
C GLU A 171 14.07 7.44 32.73
N LEU A 172 13.41 6.27 32.76
CA LEU A 172 14.10 4.97 32.72
C LEU A 172 14.89 4.79 31.42
N LEU A 173 14.40 5.29 30.29
CA LEU A 173 15.17 5.32 29.04
C LEU A 173 16.46 6.15 29.18
N ALA A 174 16.39 7.33 29.80
CA ALA A 174 17.54 8.18 30.04
C ALA A 174 18.57 7.54 31.00
N GLU A 175 18.09 6.73 31.96
CA GLU A 175 18.92 5.92 32.85
C GLU A 175 19.46 4.63 32.21
N GLY A 176 19.04 4.33 30.97
CA GLY A 176 19.45 3.12 30.26
C GLY A 176 18.82 1.85 30.80
N GLN A 177 17.56 1.92 31.24
CA GLN A 177 16.79 0.81 31.79
C GLN A 177 15.47 0.60 31.02
N PRO A 178 14.94 -0.65 30.95
CA PRO A 178 13.58 -0.89 30.46
C PRO A 178 12.54 -0.50 31.51
N THR A 179 11.37 -0.05 31.06
CA THR A 179 10.20 0.08 31.94
C THR A 179 9.53 -1.27 32.14
N LEU A 180 9.31 -1.68 33.39
CA LEU A 180 8.62 -2.93 33.72
C LEU A 180 7.35 -2.61 34.52
N ARG A 181 6.26 -3.30 34.19
CA ARG A 181 4.93 -3.21 34.78
C ARG A 181 4.35 -4.63 34.89
N PRO A 182 4.76 -5.40 35.91
CA PRO A 182 4.35 -6.80 36.05
C PRO A 182 2.83 -6.97 36.21
N GLU A 183 2.11 -5.91 36.58
CA GLU A 183 0.66 -5.84 36.67
C GLU A 183 -0.06 -5.77 35.31
N VAL A 184 0.65 -5.45 34.22
CA VAL A 184 0.08 -5.33 32.87
C VAL A 184 0.50 -6.51 31.99
N VAL A 185 -0.46 -7.39 31.69
CA VAL A 185 -0.22 -8.61 30.89
C VAL A 185 0.40 -8.26 29.53
N GLY A 186 1.55 -8.86 29.23
CA GLY A 186 2.28 -8.69 27.97
C GLY A 186 3.17 -7.44 27.89
N PHE A 187 3.07 -6.49 28.83
CA PHE A 187 3.85 -5.25 28.81
C PHE A 187 5.35 -5.51 28.92
N ASP A 188 5.80 -6.28 29.90
CA ASP A 188 7.22 -6.55 30.15
C ASP A 188 7.90 -7.30 28.99
N GLU A 189 7.15 -8.13 28.27
CA GLU A 189 7.67 -8.81 27.08
C GLU A 189 7.96 -7.81 25.96
N LEU A 190 6.96 -6.98 25.61
CA LEU A 190 7.09 -5.98 24.55
C LEU A 190 8.05 -4.83 24.94
N SER A 191 8.04 -4.41 26.20
CA SER A 191 8.99 -3.43 26.73
C SER A 191 10.43 -3.92 26.58
N ARG A 192 10.72 -5.16 26.96
CA ARG A 192 12.08 -5.73 26.77
C ARG A 192 12.46 -5.85 25.30
N GLU A 193 11.51 -6.11 24.40
CA GLU A 193 11.76 -6.13 22.96
C GLU A 193 12.13 -4.73 22.44
N THR A 194 11.28 -3.74 22.69
CA THR A 194 11.52 -2.35 22.27
C THR A 194 12.76 -1.73 22.91
N TRP A 195 13.04 -2.06 24.17
CA TRP A 195 14.25 -1.68 24.89
C TRP A 195 15.52 -2.20 24.21
N ARG A 196 15.57 -3.45 23.74
CA ARG A 196 16.76 -3.97 23.03
C ARG A 196 17.08 -3.13 21.78
N ALA A 197 16.05 -2.70 21.04
CA ALA A 197 16.22 -1.84 19.90
C ALA A 197 16.69 -0.43 20.33
N ALA A 198 16.04 0.20 21.30
CA ALA A 198 16.39 1.51 21.83
C ALA A 198 17.82 1.56 22.40
N ARG A 199 18.19 0.57 23.22
CA ARG A 199 19.52 0.44 23.84
C ARG A 199 20.65 0.42 22.81
N SER A 200 20.42 -0.18 21.64
CA SER A 200 21.43 -0.23 20.56
C SER A 200 21.72 1.15 19.93
N LEU A 201 20.79 2.10 20.08
CA LEU A 201 20.92 3.46 19.55
C LEU A 201 21.46 4.45 20.58
N LEU A 202 21.33 4.19 21.89
CA LEU A 202 21.79 5.10 22.95
C LEU A 202 23.26 5.57 22.79
N PRO A 203 24.23 4.71 22.42
CA PRO A 203 25.62 5.17 22.21
C PRO A 203 25.82 6.09 21.01
N GLN A 204 24.81 6.25 20.15
CA GLN A 204 24.87 7.03 18.91
C GLN A 204 24.26 8.44 19.07
N ASP A 205 24.06 8.91 20.32
CA ASP A 205 23.43 10.20 20.65
C ASP A 205 22.07 10.41 19.93
N PRO A 206 21.07 9.54 20.17
CA PRO A 206 19.82 9.59 19.44
C PRO A 206 18.96 10.79 19.84
N THR A 207 18.10 11.22 18.93
CA THR A 207 16.97 12.11 19.22
C THR A 207 15.89 11.37 19.97
N VAL A 208 15.70 11.69 21.25
CA VAL A 208 14.65 11.11 22.09
C VAL A 208 13.48 12.08 22.16
N VAL A 209 12.33 11.65 21.63
CA VAL A 209 11.12 12.47 21.50
C VAL A 209 9.92 11.80 22.11
N ILE A 210 9.03 12.63 22.63
CA ILE A 210 7.77 12.23 23.24
C ILE A 210 6.66 13.03 22.56
N LEU A 211 5.65 12.33 22.04
CA LEU A 211 4.44 12.97 21.53
C LEU A 211 3.37 13.04 22.62
N ARG A 212 2.71 14.19 22.75
CA ARG A 212 1.63 14.39 23.73
C ARG A 212 0.50 13.38 23.59
N SER A 213 0.17 13.03 22.35
CA SER A 213 -0.86 12.05 22.00
C SER A 213 -0.51 10.61 22.39
N HIS A 214 0.76 10.31 22.67
CA HIS A 214 1.26 8.95 22.90
C HIS A 214 1.97 8.76 24.25
N LEU A 215 1.90 9.74 25.15
CA LEU A 215 2.40 9.62 26.52
C LEU A 215 1.30 9.95 27.53
N THR A 216 0.88 8.93 28.29
CA THR A 216 -0.07 9.12 29.38
C THR A 216 0.54 10.04 30.44
N GLY A 217 -0.11 11.18 30.71
CA GLY A 217 0.39 12.15 31.68
C GLY A 217 1.47 13.10 31.16
N PHE A 218 1.56 13.30 29.84
CA PHE A 218 2.52 14.20 29.19
C PHE A 218 2.74 15.54 29.91
N ALA A 219 1.67 16.26 30.28
CA ALA A 219 1.80 17.55 30.96
C ALA A 219 2.56 17.44 32.28
N ARG A 220 2.27 16.40 33.09
CA ARG A 220 2.95 16.15 34.36
C ARG A 220 4.42 15.82 34.15
N ALA A 221 4.74 15.02 33.12
CA ALA A 221 6.12 14.68 32.79
C ALA A 221 6.91 15.93 32.37
N VAL A 222 6.33 16.79 31.52
CA VAL A 222 6.96 18.05 31.13
C VAL A 222 7.16 18.99 32.32
N ASP A 223 6.18 19.09 33.23
CA ASP A 223 6.29 19.94 34.42
C ASP A 223 7.37 19.44 35.40
N ALA A 224 7.60 18.13 35.46
CA ALA A 224 8.63 17.52 36.30
C ALA A 224 10.05 17.69 35.73
N HIS A 225 10.17 17.95 34.41
CA HIS A 225 11.44 18.01 33.69
C HIS A 225 11.62 19.36 32.96
N PRO A 226 11.95 20.44 33.70
CA PRO A 226 12.16 21.76 33.10
C PRO A 226 13.35 21.83 32.12
N GLU A 227 14.26 20.85 32.16
CA GLU A 227 15.36 20.70 31.23
C GLU A 227 14.95 20.17 29.85
N TRP A 228 13.77 19.55 29.72
CA TRP A 228 13.26 19.08 28.43
C TRP A 228 12.85 20.26 27.55
N ARG A 229 13.15 20.14 26.25
CA ARG A 229 12.77 21.17 25.28
C ARG A 229 11.38 20.83 24.76
N THR A 230 10.38 21.65 25.07
CA THR A 230 8.98 21.31 24.82
C THR A 230 8.26 22.35 23.98
N ASN A 231 7.18 21.90 23.35
CA ASN A 231 6.13 22.75 22.78
C ASN A 231 4.76 22.13 23.13
N GLU A 232 3.67 22.63 22.55
CA GLU A 232 2.31 22.22 22.93
C GLU A 232 1.96 20.74 22.65
N TRP A 233 2.74 20.05 21.79
CA TRP A 233 2.42 18.73 21.25
C TRP A 233 3.57 17.71 21.34
N MET A 234 4.79 18.15 21.60
CA MET A 234 5.99 17.32 21.66
C MET A 234 6.98 17.81 22.73
N ALA A 235 7.68 16.87 23.35
CA ALA A 235 8.85 17.11 24.16
C ALA A 235 10.07 16.41 23.56
N VAL A 236 11.23 17.06 23.61
CA VAL A 236 12.53 16.49 23.23
C VAL A 236 13.34 16.31 24.50
N VAL A 237 13.56 15.04 24.88
CA VAL A 237 14.35 14.65 26.06
C VAL A 237 15.84 14.80 25.75
N SER A 238 16.26 14.37 24.55
CA SER A 238 17.61 14.58 24.04
C SER A 238 17.55 14.98 22.57
N GLY A 239 18.19 16.11 22.23
CA GLY A 239 18.38 16.56 20.86
C GLY A 239 18.16 18.03 20.55
N PRO A 240 18.12 18.38 19.26
CA PRO A 240 17.79 19.72 18.80
C PRO A 240 16.47 20.22 19.40
N PRO A 241 16.26 21.54 19.53
CA PRO A 241 14.99 22.06 20.02
C PRO A 241 13.84 21.67 19.06
N PRO A 242 12.63 21.42 19.58
CA PRO A 242 11.48 21.12 18.74
C PRO A 242 11.13 22.33 17.87
N PRO A 243 10.47 22.13 16.71
CA PRO A 243 10.00 23.23 15.90
C PRO A 243 8.96 24.06 16.68
N ALA A 244 9.05 25.39 16.56
CA ALA A 244 8.10 26.31 17.18
C ALA A 244 6.72 26.30 16.50
N ARG A 245 6.65 25.85 15.25
CA ARG A 245 5.41 25.81 14.47
C ARG A 245 4.54 24.64 14.91
N ARG A 246 3.24 24.90 15.04
CA ARG A 246 2.24 23.85 15.26
C ARG A 246 2.18 22.90 14.06
N PRO A 247 1.88 21.61 14.28
CA PRO A 247 1.62 20.69 13.19
C PRO A 247 0.45 21.17 12.35
N VAL A 248 0.63 21.19 11.03
CA VAL A 248 -0.43 21.51 10.08
C VAL A 248 -0.81 20.23 9.38
N ALA A 249 -2.10 19.89 9.40
CA ALA A 249 -2.58 18.73 8.67
C ALA A 249 -2.25 18.89 7.18
N PRO A 250 -1.74 17.82 6.52
CA PRO A 250 -1.47 17.89 5.10
C PRO A 250 -2.77 18.24 4.35
N GLU A 251 -2.64 19.09 3.33
CA GLU A 251 -3.77 19.48 2.51
C GLU A 251 -4.33 18.24 1.81
N ARG A 252 -5.63 18.00 1.99
CA ARG A 252 -6.29 16.87 1.31
C ARG A 252 -6.33 17.20 -0.19
N PRO A 253 -5.82 16.31 -1.06
CA PRO A 253 -5.88 16.56 -2.49
C PRO A 253 -7.35 16.68 -2.90
N SER A 254 -7.66 17.73 -3.66
CA SER A 254 -9.00 17.93 -4.22
C SER A 254 -9.40 16.74 -5.11
N ALA A 255 -10.69 16.45 -5.21
CA ALA A 255 -11.19 15.39 -6.12
C ALA A 255 -10.70 15.58 -7.58
N ALA A 256 -10.61 16.84 -8.03
CA ALA A 256 -10.06 17.17 -9.34
C ALA A 256 -8.58 16.80 -9.45
N SER A 257 -7.77 17.16 -8.45
CA SER A 257 -6.35 16.77 -8.43
C SER A 257 -6.20 15.25 -8.43
N LEU A 258 -6.93 14.52 -7.59
CA LEU A 258 -6.92 13.06 -7.57
C LEU A 258 -7.30 12.46 -8.92
N ALA A 259 -8.32 13.00 -9.59
CA ALA A 259 -8.71 12.56 -10.93
C ALA A 259 -7.59 12.79 -11.96
N VAL A 260 -6.90 13.94 -11.91
CA VAL A 260 -5.74 14.24 -12.78
C VAL A 260 -4.58 13.30 -12.50
N TRP A 261 -4.24 13.05 -11.22
CA TRP A 261 -3.19 12.10 -10.82
C TRP A 261 -3.51 10.68 -11.27
N TRP A 262 -4.75 10.24 -11.11
CA TRP A 262 -5.22 8.94 -11.56
C TRP A 262 -5.15 8.81 -13.09
N ALA A 263 -5.69 9.78 -13.82
CA ALA A 263 -5.71 9.77 -15.28
C ALA A 263 -4.30 9.81 -15.87
N SER A 264 -3.41 10.64 -15.31
CA SER A 264 -2.01 10.73 -15.74
C SER A 264 -1.23 9.44 -15.45
N SER A 265 -1.39 8.85 -14.26
CA SER A 265 -0.79 7.56 -13.91
C SER A 265 -1.27 6.45 -14.86
N LEU A 266 -2.58 6.39 -15.12
CA LEU A 266 -3.16 5.43 -16.04
C LEU A 266 -2.65 5.63 -17.47
N ALA A 267 -2.53 6.87 -17.93
CA ALA A 267 -2.00 7.20 -19.25
C ALA A 267 -0.53 6.77 -19.39
N VAL A 268 0.31 7.04 -18.39
CA VAL A 268 1.73 6.61 -18.38
C VAL A 268 1.84 5.09 -18.44
N ILE A 269 1.07 4.38 -17.61
CA ILE A 269 1.03 2.91 -17.62
C ILE A 269 0.52 2.41 -18.98
N ALA A 270 -0.53 3.00 -19.53
CA ALA A 270 -1.06 2.63 -20.84
C ALA A 270 -0.03 2.83 -21.96
N LEU A 271 0.70 3.95 -21.96
CA LEU A 271 1.75 4.25 -22.94
C LEU A 271 2.89 3.23 -22.87
N ALA A 272 3.32 2.86 -21.66
CA ALA A 272 4.31 1.80 -21.45
C ALA A 272 3.86 0.44 -22.05
N GLY A 273 2.56 0.16 -22.06
CA GLY A 273 1.98 -1.07 -22.57
C GLY A 273 1.54 -1.06 -24.03
N ALA A 274 1.26 0.12 -24.60
CA ALA A 274 0.56 0.28 -25.87
C ALA A 274 1.28 -0.42 -27.02
N GLY A 275 2.60 -0.29 -27.10
CA GLY A 275 3.34 -0.89 -28.20
C GLY A 275 3.39 -2.42 -28.17
N TRP A 276 3.42 -3.01 -26.97
CA TRP A 276 3.36 -4.47 -26.80
C TRP A 276 2.02 -5.02 -27.27
N VAL A 277 0.90 -4.41 -26.86
CA VAL A 277 -0.45 -4.87 -27.23
C VAL A 277 -0.76 -4.59 -28.70
N ILE A 278 -0.24 -3.51 -29.29
CA ILE A 278 -0.38 -3.26 -30.73
C ILE A 278 0.34 -4.36 -31.53
N ARG A 279 1.54 -4.76 -31.10
CA ARG A 279 2.41 -5.70 -31.81
C ARG A 279 2.02 -7.17 -31.64
N PHE A 280 1.62 -7.55 -30.43
CA PHE A 280 1.35 -8.94 -30.04
C PHE A 280 -0.13 -9.23 -29.77
N GLY A 281 -0.95 -8.21 -29.54
CA GLY A 281 -2.38 -8.38 -29.34
C GLY A 281 -3.10 -8.66 -30.65
N ASP A 282 -4.08 -9.55 -30.59
CA ASP A 282 -5.02 -9.82 -31.68
C ASP A 282 -6.31 -9.01 -31.50
N GLY A 283 -7.10 -8.91 -32.58
CA GLY A 283 -8.38 -8.19 -32.57
C GLY A 283 -8.27 -6.71 -32.96
N SER A 284 -9.34 -5.96 -32.70
CA SER A 284 -9.45 -4.54 -33.09
C SER A 284 -8.49 -3.66 -32.30
N LEU A 285 -8.11 -2.51 -32.88
CA LEU A 285 -7.23 -1.55 -32.20
C LEU A 285 -7.80 -1.11 -30.84
N ALA A 286 -9.10 -0.89 -30.74
CA ALA A 286 -9.77 -0.54 -29.49
C ALA A 286 -9.58 -1.61 -28.41
N LEU A 287 -9.69 -2.90 -28.76
CA LEU A 287 -9.45 -4.00 -27.83
C LEU A 287 -7.99 -4.05 -27.38
N ARG A 288 -7.04 -3.88 -28.31
CA ARG A 288 -5.61 -3.85 -27.98
C ARG A 288 -5.29 -2.71 -27.02
N LEU A 289 -5.77 -1.50 -27.33
CA LEU A 289 -5.55 -0.33 -26.47
C LEU A 289 -6.21 -0.46 -25.10
N ALA A 290 -7.37 -1.13 -25.00
CA ALA A 290 -7.99 -1.43 -23.71
C ALA A 290 -7.12 -2.35 -22.82
N LEU A 291 -6.26 -3.18 -23.42
CA LEU A 291 -5.30 -4.04 -22.71
C LEU A 291 -3.97 -3.34 -22.40
N ALA A 292 -3.73 -2.14 -22.95
CA ALA A 292 -2.47 -1.44 -22.80
C ALA A 292 -2.09 -1.18 -21.33
N PRO A 293 -2.98 -0.72 -20.42
CA PRO A 293 -2.61 -0.52 -19.02
C PRO A 293 -2.12 -1.79 -18.32
N ALA A 294 -2.74 -2.94 -18.61
CA ALA A 294 -2.34 -4.21 -18.01
C ALA A 294 -0.94 -4.64 -18.49
N ALA A 295 -0.69 -4.56 -19.81
CA ALA A 295 0.62 -4.87 -20.38
C ALA A 295 1.71 -3.92 -19.88
N GLY A 296 1.39 -2.63 -19.74
CA GLY A 296 2.32 -1.61 -19.26
C GLY A 296 2.68 -1.82 -17.79
N LEU A 297 1.71 -2.19 -16.95
CA LEU A 297 1.98 -2.53 -15.56
C LEU A 297 2.96 -3.72 -15.46
N VAL A 298 2.74 -4.77 -16.26
CA VAL A 298 3.66 -5.92 -16.31
C VAL A 298 5.06 -5.49 -16.76
N ALA A 299 5.16 -4.72 -17.85
CA ALA A 299 6.43 -4.26 -18.37
C ALA A 299 7.21 -3.39 -17.35
N LEU A 300 6.52 -2.45 -16.68
CA LEU A 300 7.11 -1.59 -15.67
C LEU A 300 7.56 -2.37 -14.42
N VAL A 301 6.77 -3.35 -13.96
CA VAL A 301 7.16 -4.21 -12.83
C VAL A 301 8.39 -5.04 -13.16
N VAL A 302 8.43 -5.69 -14.32
CA VAL A 302 9.59 -6.49 -14.74
C VAL A 302 10.83 -5.61 -14.89
N ALA A 303 10.71 -4.44 -15.53
CA ALA A 303 11.81 -3.50 -15.68
C ALA A 303 12.31 -2.96 -14.32
N GLY A 304 11.41 -2.62 -13.41
CA GLY A 304 11.74 -2.16 -12.07
C GLY A 304 12.51 -3.21 -11.28
N LEU A 305 12.06 -4.47 -11.31
CA LEU A 305 12.77 -5.57 -10.68
C LEU A 305 14.17 -5.78 -11.27
N LEU A 306 14.33 -5.67 -12.60
CA LEU A 306 15.64 -5.76 -13.25
C LEU A 306 16.56 -4.60 -12.85
N LEU A 307 16.06 -3.37 -12.81
CA LEU A 307 16.82 -2.20 -12.42
C LEU A 307 17.26 -2.25 -10.95
N GLU A 308 16.38 -2.69 -10.05
CA GLU A 308 16.73 -2.88 -8.64
C GLU A 308 17.82 -3.93 -8.47
N ARG A 309 17.79 -5.02 -9.27
CA ARG A 309 18.87 -6.02 -9.30
C ARG A 309 20.20 -5.45 -9.81
N LEU A 310 20.15 -4.42 -10.64
CA LEU A 310 21.32 -3.68 -11.12
C LEU A 310 21.73 -2.54 -10.18
N GLY A 311 21.10 -2.40 -9.00
CA GLY A 311 21.40 -1.36 -8.03
C GLY A 311 20.85 0.02 -8.38
N VAL A 312 20.05 0.14 -9.45
CA VAL A 312 19.37 1.39 -9.81
C VAL A 312 18.14 1.55 -8.95
N ARG A 313 18.09 2.66 -8.19
CA ARG A 313 16.92 2.99 -7.37
C ARG A 313 15.75 3.41 -8.25
N THR A 314 14.62 2.73 -8.08
CA THR A 314 13.35 3.02 -8.77
C THR A 314 12.62 4.24 -8.19
N GLY A 315 13.06 4.75 -7.03
CA GLY A 315 12.58 6.00 -6.44
C GLY A 315 13.21 7.25 -7.10
N GLY A 316 12.39 8.27 -7.37
CA GLY A 316 12.85 9.56 -7.90
C GLY A 316 13.23 9.50 -9.40
N ALA A 317 14.36 10.09 -9.76
CA ALA A 317 14.80 10.21 -11.16
C ALA A 317 14.98 8.85 -11.87
N GLY A 318 15.47 7.83 -11.17
CA GLY A 318 15.64 6.49 -11.75
C GLY A 318 14.33 5.86 -12.19
N GLY A 319 13.24 6.06 -11.43
CA GLY A 319 11.89 5.64 -11.82
C GLY A 319 11.37 6.36 -13.06
N VAL A 320 11.64 7.67 -13.18
CA VAL A 320 11.27 8.45 -14.37
C VAL A 320 12.00 7.94 -15.61
N VAL A 321 13.32 7.73 -15.52
CA VAL A 321 14.13 7.18 -16.61
C VAL A 321 13.63 5.80 -17.02
N MET A 322 13.34 4.93 -16.04
CA MET A 322 12.76 3.61 -16.30
C MET A 322 11.47 3.70 -17.12
N VAL A 323 10.53 4.54 -16.69
CA VAL A 323 9.24 4.72 -17.39
C VAL A 323 9.49 5.17 -18.84
N ILE A 324 10.36 6.17 -19.05
CA ILE A 324 10.71 6.66 -20.39
C ILE A 324 11.28 5.54 -21.26
N VAL A 325 12.24 4.76 -20.74
CA VAL A 325 12.88 3.67 -21.47
C VAL A 325 11.85 2.57 -21.82
N VAL A 326 11.03 2.13 -20.87
CA VAL A 326 10.02 1.10 -21.11
C VAL A 326 8.99 1.56 -22.15
N SER A 327 8.52 2.81 -22.06
CA SER A 327 7.62 3.39 -23.05
C SER A 327 8.27 3.51 -24.44
N ALA A 328 9.54 3.93 -24.51
CA ALA A 328 10.28 4.03 -25.77
C ALA A 328 10.48 2.66 -26.42
N VAL A 329 10.88 1.64 -25.64
CA VAL A 329 11.01 0.25 -26.11
C VAL A 329 9.66 -0.27 -26.62
N GLY A 330 8.59 -0.05 -25.87
CA GLY A 330 7.23 -0.39 -26.31
C GLY A 330 6.91 0.26 -27.66
N ALA A 331 7.13 1.56 -27.81
CA ALA A 331 6.90 2.28 -29.06
C ALA A 331 7.73 1.72 -30.23
N ILE A 332 9.01 1.40 -30.02
CA ILE A 332 9.88 0.78 -31.03
C ILE A 332 9.31 -0.58 -31.44
N VAL A 333 8.93 -1.43 -30.48
CA VAL A 333 8.31 -2.74 -30.73
C VAL A 333 7.04 -2.62 -31.58
N ALA A 334 6.25 -1.56 -31.37
CA ALA A 334 5.05 -1.27 -32.17
C ALA A 334 5.37 -0.99 -33.64
N VAL A 335 6.46 -0.27 -33.92
CA VAL A 335 6.84 0.20 -35.26
C VAL A 335 7.64 -0.84 -36.04
N THR A 336 8.42 -1.68 -35.36
CA THR A 336 9.17 -2.76 -36.02
C THR A 336 8.22 -3.76 -36.71
N ARG A 337 8.21 -3.72 -38.04
CA ARG A 337 7.34 -4.55 -38.89
C ARG A 337 7.49 -6.03 -38.51
N ARG A 338 6.38 -6.78 -38.48
CA ARG A 338 6.44 -8.25 -38.60
C ARG A 338 7.12 -8.51 -39.94
N SER A 339 8.39 -8.90 -39.91
CA SER A 339 9.05 -9.52 -41.05
C SER A 339 8.16 -10.69 -41.43
N SER A 340 7.44 -10.49 -42.53
CA SER A 340 6.40 -11.36 -43.06
C SER A 340 6.93 -12.78 -43.13
N GLU A 341 6.21 -13.71 -42.50
CA GLU A 341 6.36 -15.13 -42.80
C GLU A 341 6.24 -15.30 -44.32
N PRO A 342 7.20 -15.99 -44.96
CA PRO A 342 7.09 -16.29 -46.37
C PRO A 342 5.81 -17.07 -46.59
N SER A 343 4.91 -16.52 -47.40
CA SER A 343 3.71 -17.17 -47.88
C SER A 343 4.11 -18.38 -48.73
N GLY A 344 4.13 -19.56 -48.11
CA GLY A 344 4.23 -20.87 -48.76
C GLY A 344 2.87 -21.55 -48.79
#